data_AF-A0A016W056-F1
#
_entry.id   AF-A0A016W056-F1
#
_cell.length_a   1.000
_cell.length_b   1.000
_cell.length_c   1.000
_cell.angle_alpha   90.00
_cell.angle_beta   90.00
_cell.angle_gamma   90.00
#
_symmetry.space_group_name_H-M   'P 1'
#
loop_
_entity.id
_entity.type
_entity.pdbx_description
1 polymer ?
#
loop_
_entity_poly.entity_id
_entity_poly.type
_entity_poly.pdbx_seq_one_letter_code
_entity_poly.pdbx_strand_id
1 'polypeptide(L)'
;MSCEGCKGFFRRTVQKNMEYTCHKEKQCPVDRVSRNRCQACRFQKCLDKGMTKESVRQDRTRKRKTRDEEKDTELDDTRTLMNTIDEVTSAYREAFGQQKHEDMVSRIREFVSKVSLFKEYSDEQLAAKIQKGARGCLLLRAAFVPGENPATDCPAVLERLRSGLSDIQMEELALLSAVHIAQPNGMHGNDSVTMKLSECLQAQVRINSGDKENSNKFTRMLFKLPLLDD
;
A
#
# COMPACT_ATOMS: atom_id res chain seq x y z
N MET A 1 25.31 -28.56 29.77
CA MET A 1 24.21 -27.95 30.56
C MET A 1 24.69 -26.61 31.12
N SER A 2 23.95 -25.52 30.92
CA SER A 2 24.32 -24.18 31.38
C SER A 2 23.15 -23.49 32.08
N CYS A 3 23.40 -22.69 33.12
CA CYS A 3 22.34 -21.92 33.76
C CYS A 3 21.84 -20.77 32.87
N GLU A 4 20.59 -20.34 33.08
CA GLU A 4 19.95 -19.24 32.34
C GLU A 4 20.76 -17.92 32.41
N GLY A 5 21.43 -17.68 33.54
CA GLY A 5 22.28 -16.50 33.71
C GLY A 5 23.49 -16.48 32.75
N CYS A 6 24.11 -17.62 32.46
CA CYS A 6 25.23 -17.70 31.51
C CYS A 6 24.75 -17.77 30.05
N LYS A 7 23.63 -18.45 29.80
CA LYS A 7 22.97 -18.47 28.49
C LYS A 7 22.60 -17.07 28.02
N GLY A 8 21.94 -16.28 28.87
CA GLY A 8 21.57 -14.90 28.56
C GLY A 8 22.77 -13.95 28.43
N PHE A 9 23.80 -14.15 29.25
CA PHE A 9 25.06 -13.41 29.12
C PHE A 9 25.73 -13.67 27.77
N PHE A 10 25.95 -14.95 27.42
CA PHE A 10 26.57 -15.36 26.17
C PHE A 10 25.81 -14.84 24.94
N ARG A 11 24.48 -14.99 24.93
CA ARG A 11 23.63 -14.47 23.84
C ARG A 11 23.85 -12.98 23.61
N ARG A 12 23.83 -12.15 24.66
CA ARG A 12 24.02 -10.70 24.54
C ARG A 12 25.41 -10.33 24.08
N THR A 13 26.45 -10.99 24.61
CA THR A 13 27.83 -10.75 24.23
C THR A 13 28.03 -11.02 22.73
N VAL A 14 27.51 -12.14 22.22
CA VAL A 14 27.64 -12.50 20.80
C VAL A 14 26.80 -11.60 19.90
N GLN A 15 25.51 -11.38 20.21
CA GLN A 15 24.62 -10.57 19.36
C GLN A 15 25.08 -9.11 19.23
N LYS A 16 25.67 -8.53 20.28
CA LYS A 16 26.15 -7.15 20.29
C LYS A 16 27.65 -7.03 19.98
N ASN A 17 28.31 -8.13 19.63
CA ASN A 17 29.75 -8.21 19.42
C ASN A 17 30.56 -7.51 20.53
N MET A 18 30.20 -7.78 21.80
CA MET A 18 30.84 -7.13 22.94
C MET A 18 32.21 -7.74 23.21
N GLU A 19 33.22 -6.89 23.36
CA GLU A 19 34.55 -7.29 23.79
C GLU A 19 34.77 -6.92 25.26
N TYR A 20 35.45 -7.79 25.99
CA TYR A 20 35.72 -7.60 27.41
C TYR A 20 37.20 -7.75 27.70
N THR A 21 37.72 -6.90 28.57
CA THR A 21 39.09 -6.96 29.04
C THR A 21 39.13 -7.43 30.50
N CYS A 22 40.05 -8.34 30.81
CA CYS A 22 40.35 -8.70 32.20
C CYS A 22 41.42 -7.75 32.73
N HIS A 23 41.20 -7.17 33.92
CA HIS A 23 42.18 -6.31 34.59
C HIS A 23 43.05 -7.06 35.63
N LYS A 24 43.11 -8.38 35.51
CA LYS A 24 43.94 -9.29 36.31
C LYS A 24 44.61 -10.29 35.36
N GLU A 25 44.98 -11.46 35.85
CA GLU A 25 45.70 -12.50 35.10
C GLU A 25 44.80 -13.40 34.24
N LYS A 26 43.60 -12.95 33.84
CA LYS A 26 42.60 -13.74 33.10
C LYS A 26 42.18 -15.07 33.78
N GLN A 27 42.45 -15.21 35.09
CA GLN A 27 42.11 -16.38 35.90
C GLN A 27 41.07 -16.06 37.00
N CYS A 28 40.20 -15.07 36.77
CA CYS A 28 39.18 -14.73 37.77
C CYS A 28 38.23 -15.92 38.03
N PRO A 29 37.93 -16.25 39.30
CA PRO A 29 36.97 -17.31 39.61
C PRO A 29 35.58 -16.95 39.08
N VAL A 30 34.92 -17.93 38.46
CA VAL A 30 33.56 -17.80 37.89
C VAL A 30 32.69 -18.90 38.49
N ASP A 31 32.03 -18.60 39.59
CA ASP A 31 31.07 -19.46 40.28
C ASP A 31 29.68 -18.80 40.36
N ARG A 32 28.73 -19.42 41.07
CA ARG A 32 27.34 -18.92 41.17
C ARG A 32 27.26 -17.49 41.73
N VAL A 33 28.14 -17.12 42.66
CA VAL A 33 28.16 -15.83 43.37
C VAL A 33 29.07 -14.83 42.66
N SER A 34 30.23 -15.27 42.17
CA SER A 34 31.30 -14.40 41.66
C SER A 34 31.28 -14.19 40.14
N ARG A 35 30.45 -14.93 39.38
CA ARG A 35 30.44 -14.88 37.90
C ARG A 35 30.29 -13.48 37.28
N ASN A 36 29.72 -12.51 37.99
CA ASN A 36 29.56 -11.14 37.48
C ASN A 36 30.82 -10.26 37.68
N ARG A 37 31.81 -10.69 38.46
CA ARG A 37 33.00 -9.89 38.81
C ARG A 37 33.91 -9.62 37.62
N CYS A 38 33.97 -10.50 36.62
CA CYS A 38 34.79 -10.31 35.43
C CYS A 38 34.10 -10.88 34.19
N GLN A 39 33.64 -10.00 33.31
CA GLN A 39 32.93 -10.38 32.09
C GLN A 39 33.85 -11.12 31.11
N ALA A 40 35.13 -10.73 31.01
CA ALA A 40 36.12 -11.40 30.16
C ALA A 40 36.31 -12.87 30.54
N CYS A 41 36.62 -13.15 31.81
CA CYS A 41 36.82 -14.53 32.29
C CYS A 41 35.52 -15.35 32.24
N ARG A 42 34.37 -14.71 32.48
CA ARG A 42 33.07 -15.36 32.35
C ARG A 42 32.78 -15.76 30.90
N PHE A 43 33.07 -14.88 29.94
CA PHE A 43 32.85 -15.16 28.52
C PHE A 43 33.79 -16.26 28.03
N GLN A 44 35.07 -16.18 28.39
CA GLN A 44 36.04 -17.23 28.09
C GLN A 44 35.57 -18.60 28.63
N LYS A 45 35.14 -18.65 29.90
CA LYS A 45 34.62 -19.90 30.50
C LYS A 45 33.36 -20.42 29.79
N CYS A 46 32.54 -19.55 29.20
CA CYS A 46 31.39 -20.00 28.39
C CYS A 46 31.85 -20.70 27.11
N LEU A 47 32.86 -20.15 26.42
CA LEU A 47 33.49 -20.76 25.25
C LEU A 47 34.15 -22.09 25.62
N ASP A 48 34.92 -22.13 26.72
CA ASP A 48 35.62 -23.34 27.18
C ASP A 48 34.65 -24.46 27.59
N LYS A 49 33.42 -24.11 27.98
CA LYS A 49 32.33 -25.06 28.27
C LYS A 49 31.48 -25.41 27.03
N GLY A 50 31.91 -25.02 25.84
CA GLY A 50 31.33 -25.42 24.56
C GLY A 50 30.17 -24.55 24.07
N MET A 51 29.97 -23.34 24.60
CA MET A 51 29.04 -22.40 23.97
C MET A 51 29.67 -21.85 22.70
N THR A 52 29.01 -22.00 21.56
CA THR A 52 29.53 -21.55 20.26
C THR A 52 28.77 -20.32 19.77
N LYS A 53 29.48 -19.37 19.15
CA LYS A 53 28.88 -18.10 18.68
C LYS A 53 27.85 -18.35 17.59
N GLU A 54 28.10 -19.36 16.77
CA GLU A 54 27.31 -19.80 15.63
C GLU A 54 25.92 -20.31 16.06
N SER A 55 25.82 -20.86 17.27
CA SER A 55 24.54 -21.31 17.84
C SER A 55 23.64 -20.14 18.27
N VAL A 56 24.18 -18.92 18.35
CA VAL A 56 23.40 -17.73 18.70
C VAL A 56 22.78 -17.16 17.43
N ARG A 57 21.48 -17.39 17.25
CA ARG A 57 20.73 -16.75 16.18
C ARG A 57 20.84 -15.23 16.33
N GLN A 58 21.21 -14.57 15.24
CA GLN A 58 21.12 -13.12 15.12
C GLN A 58 19.62 -12.78 15.17
N ASP A 59 19.13 -12.34 16.32
CA ASP A 59 17.76 -11.83 16.38
C ASP A 59 17.73 -10.64 15.43
N ARG A 60 16.96 -10.76 14.34
CA ARG A 60 16.48 -9.61 13.61
C ARG A 60 15.81 -8.74 14.67
N THR A 61 16.42 -7.61 15.00
CA THR A 61 15.75 -6.53 15.69
C THR A 61 14.59 -6.10 14.81
N ARG A 62 13.47 -6.83 14.86
CA ARG A 62 12.18 -6.17 14.80
C ARG A 62 12.19 -5.29 16.03
N LYS A 63 12.63 -4.04 15.85
CA LYS A 63 12.23 -2.96 16.73
C LYS A 63 10.72 -3.19 16.89
N ARG A 64 10.29 -3.68 18.05
CA ARG A 64 8.88 -3.62 18.41
C ARG A 64 8.63 -2.12 18.44
N LYS A 65 8.08 -1.58 17.35
CA LYS A 65 7.47 -0.26 17.42
C LYS A 65 6.51 -0.33 18.60
N THR A 66 6.49 0.71 19.42
CA THR A 66 5.51 0.70 20.51
C THR A 66 4.12 0.61 19.88
N ARG A 67 3.15 0.04 20.60
CA ARG A 67 1.77 -0.06 20.08
C ARG A 67 1.20 1.32 19.72
N ASP A 68 1.75 2.37 20.32
CA ASP A 68 1.39 3.76 20.06
C ASP A 68 2.07 4.28 18.77
N GLU A 69 3.35 3.98 18.53
CA GLU A 69 4.04 4.30 17.26
C GLU A 69 3.41 3.58 16.03
N GLU A 70 2.90 2.36 16.21
CA GLU A 70 2.19 1.63 15.15
C GLU A 70 0.84 2.30 14.83
N LYS A 71 0.07 2.67 15.85
CA LYS A 71 -1.19 3.40 15.69
C LYS A 71 -1.01 4.76 15.03
N ASP A 72 0.01 5.52 15.44
CA ASP A 72 0.28 6.83 14.84
C ASP A 72 0.61 6.71 13.34
N THR A 73 1.34 5.64 12.95
CA THR A 73 1.61 5.36 11.53
C THR A 73 0.31 5.02 10.79
N GLU A 74 -0.53 4.15 11.33
CA GLU A 74 -1.82 3.77 10.71
C GLU A 74 -2.78 4.96 10.53
N LEU A 75 -2.78 5.90 11.49
CA LEU A 75 -3.58 7.12 11.42
C LEU A 75 -3.07 8.06 10.33
N ASP A 76 -1.75 8.20 10.18
CA ASP A 76 -1.14 9.02 9.12
C ASP A 76 -1.39 8.44 7.73
N ASP A 77 -1.29 7.12 7.59
CA ASP A 77 -1.63 6.40 6.35
C ASP A 77 -3.11 6.61 5.99
N THR A 78 -4.01 6.52 6.96
CA THR A 78 -5.45 6.75 6.77
C THR A 78 -5.73 8.19 6.33
N ARG A 79 -5.06 9.16 6.96
CA ARG A 79 -5.20 10.59 6.60
C ARG A 79 -4.70 10.85 5.18
N THR A 80 -3.58 10.26 4.81
CA THR A 80 -3.01 10.36 3.47
C THR A 80 -3.98 9.80 2.44
N LEU A 81 -4.56 8.62 2.72
CA LEU A 81 -5.56 7.99 1.85
C LEU A 81 -6.80 8.86 1.65
N MET A 82 -7.33 9.45 2.72
CA MET A 82 -8.47 10.37 2.65
C MET A 82 -8.16 11.62 1.81
N ASN A 83 -6.99 12.23 2.01
CA ASN A 83 -6.57 13.39 1.21
C ASN A 83 -6.48 13.04 -0.29
N THR A 84 -5.99 11.85 -0.63
CA THR A 84 -5.93 11.39 -2.04
C THR A 84 -7.32 11.17 -2.62
N ILE A 85 -8.25 10.60 -1.86
CA ILE A 85 -9.65 10.45 -2.29
C ILE A 85 -10.27 11.81 -2.61
N ASP A 86 -10.07 12.80 -1.73
CA ASP A 86 -10.58 14.16 -1.92
C ASP A 86 -9.95 14.85 -3.14
N GLU A 87 -8.63 14.70 -3.33
CA GLU A 87 -7.90 15.23 -4.50
C GLU A 87 -8.49 14.66 -5.80
N VAL A 88 -8.62 13.34 -5.90
CA VAL A 88 -9.16 12.67 -7.09
C VAL A 88 -10.60 13.09 -7.37
N THR A 89 -11.43 13.11 -6.32
CA THR A 89 -12.86 13.48 -6.45
C THR A 89 -13.03 14.93 -6.90
N SER A 90 -12.26 15.85 -6.31
CA SER A 90 -12.29 17.27 -6.67
C SER A 90 -11.82 17.50 -8.10
N ALA A 91 -10.69 16.90 -8.48
CA ALA A 91 -10.14 16.97 -9.83
C ALA A 91 -11.12 16.43 -10.88
N TYR A 92 -11.79 15.31 -10.58
CA TYR A 92 -12.80 14.73 -11.46
C TYR A 92 -14.01 15.65 -11.62
N ARG A 93 -14.53 16.22 -10.52
CA ARG A 93 -15.65 17.15 -10.57
C ARG A 93 -15.34 18.38 -11.43
N GLU A 94 -14.14 18.92 -11.32
CA GLU A 94 -13.74 20.10 -12.08
C GLU A 94 -13.59 19.79 -13.58
N ALA A 95 -12.88 18.70 -13.92
CA ALA A 95 -12.62 18.31 -15.31
C ALA A 95 -13.87 17.81 -16.04
N PHE A 96 -14.81 17.20 -15.32
CA PHE A 96 -15.98 16.57 -15.92
C PHE A 96 -17.33 17.21 -15.57
N GLY A 97 -17.37 18.22 -14.68
CA GLY A 97 -18.60 18.83 -14.20
C GLY A 97 -19.24 19.85 -15.15
N GLN A 98 -18.49 20.39 -16.11
CA GLN A 98 -19.00 21.30 -17.12
C GLN A 98 -19.04 20.61 -18.48
N GLN A 99 -20.16 20.72 -19.21
CA GLN A 99 -20.21 20.37 -20.63
C GLN A 99 -19.50 21.47 -21.44
N LYS A 100 -18.16 21.40 -21.44
CA LYS A 100 -17.37 22.10 -22.46
C LYS A 100 -17.43 21.27 -23.74
N HIS A 101 -17.36 21.92 -24.90
CA HIS A 101 -17.32 21.27 -26.22
C HIS A 101 -15.95 20.60 -26.49
N GLU A 102 -15.36 20.02 -25.44
CA GLU A 102 -14.03 19.42 -25.41
C GLU A 102 -14.12 17.90 -25.52
N ASP A 103 -13.17 17.30 -26.21
CA ASP A 103 -13.07 15.86 -26.38
C ASP A 103 -12.66 15.15 -25.06
N MET A 104 -12.89 13.84 -25.00
CA MET A 104 -12.64 13.04 -23.79
C MET A 104 -11.16 13.03 -23.38
N VAL A 105 -10.22 13.04 -24.33
CA VAL A 105 -8.77 13.06 -24.03
C VAL A 105 -8.40 14.37 -23.34
N SER A 106 -8.98 15.50 -23.78
CA SER A 106 -8.75 16.81 -23.17
C SER A 106 -9.26 16.88 -21.73
N ARG A 107 -10.47 16.36 -21.47
CA ARG A 107 -11.05 16.28 -20.11
C ARG A 107 -10.22 15.37 -19.19
N ILE A 108 -9.77 14.21 -19.69
CA ILE A 108 -8.89 13.32 -18.94
C ILE A 108 -7.55 14.00 -18.64
N ARG A 109 -6.98 14.73 -19.60
CA ARG A 109 -5.73 15.47 -19.38
C ARG A 109 -5.89 16.52 -18.27
N GLU A 110 -6.98 17.28 -18.28
CA GLU A 110 -7.29 18.21 -17.19
C GLU A 110 -7.40 17.48 -15.85
N PHE A 111 -8.14 16.36 -15.81
CA PHE A 111 -8.31 15.54 -14.62
C PHE A 111 -6.99 15.04 -14.04
N VAL A 112 -6.18 14.32 -14.82
CA VAL A 112 -4.93 13.71 -14.32
C VAL A 112 -3.87 14.75 -13.96
N SER A 113 -3.90 15.94 -14.57
CA SER A 113 -2.97 17.03 -14.25
C SER A 113 -3.11 17.55 -12.81
N LYS A 114 -4.30 17.35 -12.21
CA LYS A 114 -4.65 17.82 -10.85
C LYS A 114 -4.51 16.73 -9.79
N VAL A 115 -4.14 15.51 -10.17
CA VAL A 115 -3.97 14.39 -9.25
C VAL A 115 -2.49 14.07 -9.07
N SER A 116 -1.99 14.22 -7.84
CA SER A 116 -0.57 14.10 -7.49
C SER A 116 0.05 12.76 -7.91
N LEU A 117 -0.69 11.65 -7.76
CA LEU A 117 -0.19 10.31 -8.08
C LEU A 117 0.21 10.13 -9.55
N PHE A 118 -0.47 10.80 -10.49
CA PHE A 118 -0.13 10.66 -11.92
C PHE A 118 1.21 11.31 -12.30
N LYS A 119 1.78 12.15 -11.41
CA LYS A 119 3.14 12.72 -11.58
C LYS A 119 4.25 11.68 -11.43
N GLU A 120 3.94 10.47 -10.93
CA GLU A 120 4.90 9.35 -10.90
C GLU A 120 5.18 8.79 -12.31
N TYR A 121 4.32 9.05 -13.31
CA TYR A 121 4.54 8.66 -14.70
C TYR A 121 5.36 9.70 -15.47
N SER A 122 6.13 9.26 -16.46
CA SER A 122 6.68 10.20 -17.46
C SER A 122 5.57 10.77 -18.34
N ASP A 123 5.81 11.95 -18.94
CA ASP A 123 4.85 12.59 -19.85
C ASP A 123 4.42 11.66 -21.00
N GLU A 124 5.36 10.88 -21.54
CA GLU A 124 5.08 9.90 -22.61
C GLU A 124 4.19 8.75 -22.12
N GLN A 125 4.49 8.19 -20.94
CA GLN A 125 3.67 7.14 -20.33
C GLN A 125 2.26 7.65 -20.01
N LEU A 126 2.17 8.86 -19.46
CA LEU A 126 0.90 9.49 -19.12
C LEU A 126 0.07 9.76 -20.37
N ALA A 127 0.67 10.33 -21.42
CA ALA A 127 0.00 10.57 -22.69
C ALA A 127 -0.55 9.26 -23.31
N ALA A 128 0.25 8.20 -23.33
CA ALA A 128 -0.18 6.89 -23.84
C ALA A 128 -1.35 6.30 -23.01
N LYS A 129 -1.30 6.44 -21.68
CA LYS A 129 -2.36 6.00 -20.76
C LYS A 129 -3.66 6.78 -20.97
N ILE A 130 -3.59 8.11 -21.12
CA ILE A 130 -4.74 8.98 -21.42
C ILE A 130 -5.42 8.55 -22.72
N GLN A 131 -4.64 8.35 -23.79
CA GLN A 131 -5.18 7.97 -25.11
C GLN A 131 -5.89 6.61 -25.04
N LYS A 132 -5.29 5.62 -24.40
CA LYS A 132 -5.88 4.29 -24.25
C LYS A 132 -7.12 4.28 -23.35
N GLY A 133 -7.10 5.03 -22.26
CA GLY A 133 -8.20 5.10 -21.29
C GLY A 133 -9.40 5.94 -21.73
N ALA A 134 -9.30 6.70 -22.82
CA ALA A 134 -10.33 7.65 -23.23
C ALA A 134 -11.68 6.99 -23.52
N ARG A 135 -11.67 5.88 -24.26
CA ARG A 135 -12.90 5.14 -24.60
C ARG A 135 -13.56 4.54 -23.37
N GLY A 136 -12.78 3.94 -22.47
CA GLY A 136 -13.33 3.38 -21.23
C GLY A 136 -13.90 4.44 -20.28
N CYS A 137 -13.25 5.60 -20.14
CA CYS A 137 -13.81 6.72 -19.39
C CYS A 137 -15.14 7.20 -19.98
N LEU A 138 -15.27 7.26 -21.31
CA LEU A 138 -16.54 7.57 -21.97
C LEU A 138 -17.62 6.54 -21.65
N LEU A 139 -17.30 5.25 -21.72
CA LEU A 139 -18.24 4.16 -21.40
C LEU A 139 -18.69 4.20 -19.94
N LEU A 140 -17.77 4.41 -19.00
CA LEU A 140 -18.08 4.56 -17.58
C LEU A 140 -19.05 5.71 -17.34
N ARG A 141 -18.81 6.86 -17.96
CA ARG A 141 -19.69 8.02 -17.81
C ARG A 141 -21.05 7.81 -18.47
N ALA A 142 -21.10 7.28 -19.69
CA ALA A 142 -22.36 6.92 -20.36
C ALA A 142 -23.18 5.87 -19.57
N ALA A 143 -22.51 5.00 -18.82
CA ALA A 143 -23.16 4.01 -17.98
C ALA A 143 -23.78 4.62 -16.72
N PHE A 144 -23.10 5.57 -16.07
CA PHE A 144 -23.41 5.99 -14.69
C PHE A 144 -23.70 7.49 -14.49
N VAL A 145 -23.56 8.34 -15.51
CA VAL A 145 -23.84 9.78 -15.45
C VAL A 145 -25.05 10.13 -16.32
N PRO A 146 -26.17 10.63 -15.73
CA PRO A 146 -27.33 11.04 -16.50
C PRO A 146 -27.00 12.17 -17.49
N GLY A 147 -27.52 12.07 -18.71
CA GLY A 147 -27.35 13.10 -19.74
C GLY A 147 -26.03 13.04 -20.52
N GLU A 148 -25.08 12.18 -20.15
CA GLU A 148 -24.00 11.81 -21.06
C GLU A 148 -24.54 10.80 -22.07
N ASN A 149 -24.89 11.31 -23.26
CA ASN A 149 -25.39 10.47 -24.33
C ASN A 149 -24.19 9.87 -25.08
N PRO A 150 -24.02 8.54 -25.08
CA PRO A 150 -22.95 7.93 -25.83
C PRO A 150 -23.19 8.19 -27.32
N ALA A 151 -22.23 8.83 -27.99
CA ALA A 151 -22.06 8.66 -29.43
C ALA A 151 -21.55 7.24 -29.79
N THR A 152 -21.66 6.26 -28.87
CA THR A 152 -21.14 4.91 -29.00
C THR A 152 -22.26 3.90 -29.25
N ASP A 153 -22.18 3.20 -30.37
CA ASP A 153 -23.05 2.10 -30.82
C ASP A 153 -22.90 0.80 -29.98
N CYS A 154 -22.90 0.87 -28.64
CA CYS A 154 -22.71 -0.32 -27.79
C CYS A 154 -23.66 -0.40 -26.57
N PRO A 155 -25.00 -0.50 -26.77
CA PRO A 155 -25.96 -0.66 -25.66
C PRO A 155 -25.67 -1.88 -24.77
N ALA A 156 -25.23 -3.00 -25.37
CA ALA A 156 -24.93 -4.22 -24.64
C ALA A 156 -23.76 -4.07 -23.65
N VAL A 157 -22.74 -3.27 -23.99
CA VAL A 157 -21.61 -2.99 -23.07
C VAL A 157 -22.09 -2.16 -21.88
N LEU A 158 -22.93 -1.15 -22.12
CA LEU A 158 -23.50 -0.32 -21.05
C LEU A 158 -24.40 -1.12 -20.09
N GLU A 159 -25.21 -2.04 -20.61
CA GLU A 159 -25.99 -2.96 -19.77
C GLU A 159 -25.09 -3.87 -18.92
N ARG A 160 -24.02 -4.43 -19.53
CA ARG A 160 -23.05 -5.26 -18.81
C ARG A 160 -22.30 -4.47 -17.73
N LEU A 161 -21.98 -3.20 -17.97
CA LEU A 161 -21.37 -2.31 -16.98
C LEU A 161 -22.33 -2.04 -15.82
N ARG A 162 -23.58 -1.68 -16.10
CA ARG A 162 -24.61 -1.39 -15.08
C ARG A 162 -25.00 -2.62 -14.27
N SER A 163 -24.93 -3.82 -14.86
CA SER A 163 -25.28 -5.08 -14.20
C SER A 163 -24.42 -5.33 -12.94
N GLY A 164 -25.06 -5.22 -11.77
CA GLY A 164 -24.44 -5.42 -10.46
C GLY A 164 -23.71 -4.19 -9.89
N LEU A 165 -23.87 -3.02 -10.53
CA LEU A 165 -23.25 -1.73 -10.16
C LEU A 165 -24.26 -0.54 -10.22
N SER A 166 -25.55 -0.78 -10.00
CA SER A 166 -26.63 0.21 -10.19
C SER A 166 -26.44 1.53 -9.42
N ASP A 167 -25.73 1.50 -8.28
CA ASP A 167 -25.63 2.62 -7.34
C ASP A 167 -24.17 3.08 -7.17
N ILE A 168 -23.48 3.33 -8.28
CA ILE A 168 -22.17 3.97 -8.25
C ILE A 168 -22.32 5.45 -7.94
N GLN A 169 -21.70 5.88 -6.84
CA GLN A 169 -21.61 7.29 -6.45
C GLN A 169 -20.51 8.00 -7.27
N MET A 170 -20.53 9.34 -7.28
CA MET A 170 -19.61 10.12 -8.09
C MET A 170 -18.14 9.93 -7.66
N GLU A 171 -17.89 9.82 -6.35
CA GLU A 171 -16.58 9.56 -5.76
C GLU A 171 -16.03 8.19 -6.20
N GLU A 172 -16.89 7.17 -6.22
CA GLU A 172 -16.56 5.83 -6.69
C GLU A 172 -16.28 5.81 -8.20
N LEU A 173 -17.06 6.57 -8.98
CA LEU A 173 -16.86 6.72 -10.42
C LEU A 173 -15.55 7.46 -10.74
N ALA A 174 -15.22 8.50 -9.97
CA ALA A 174 -13.98 9.26 -10.12
C ALA A 174 -12.76 8.37 -9.88
N LEU A 175 -12.76 7.61 -8.78
CA LEU A 175 -11.71 6.67 -8.44
C LEU A 175 -11.63 5.51 -9.44
N LEU A 176 -12.76 4.94 -9.88
CA LEU A 176 -12.78 3.90 -10.90
C LEU A 176 -12.22 4.40 -12.24
N SER A 177 -12.54 5.64 -12.63
CA SER A 177 -11.99 6.28 -13.82
C SER A 177 -10.48 6.48 -13.70
N ALA A 178 -9.99 6.95 -12.54
CA ALA A 178 -8.56 7.10 -12.28
C ALA A 178 -7.82 5.75 -12.35
N VAL A 179 -8.38 4.70 -11.75
CA VAL A 179 -7.85 3.33 -11.83
C VAL A 179 -7.79 2.87 -13.30
N HIS A 180 -8.85 3.06 -14.07
CA HIS A 180 -8.85 2.68 -15.49
C HIS A 180 -7.81 3.46 -16.31
N ILE A 181 -7.64 4.77 -16.09
CA ILE A 181 -6.61 5.57 -16.77
C ILE A 181 -5.20 5.09 -16.38
N ALA A 182 -4.98 4.73 -15.12
CA ALA A 182 -3.69 4.18 -14.67
C ALA A 182 -3.41 2.81 -15.32
N GLN A 183 -4.43 1.99 -15.58
CA GLN A 183 -4.29 0.66 -16.21
C GLN A 183 -5.35 0.41 -17.30
N PRO A 184 -5.21 1.01 -18.48
CA PRO A 184 -6.23 0.96 -19.54
C PRO A 184 -6.21 -0.36 -20.35
N ASN A 185 -5.58 -1.41 -19.85
CA ASN A 185 -5.53 -2.74 -20.47
C ASN A 185 -6.03 -3.84 -19.49
N GLY A 186 -6.76 -3.45 -18.43
CA GLY A 186 -7.26 -4.38 -17.41
C GLY A 186 -6.23 -4.84 -16.36
N MET A 187 -6.53 -5.96 -15.70
CA MET A 187 -6.08 -6.41 -14.35
C MET A 187 -4.57 -6.65 -14.09
N HIS A 188 -3.65 -6.09 -14.88
CA HIS A 188 -2.20 -6.32 -14.73
C HIS A 188 -1.39 -5.06 -14.38
N GLY A 189 -2.04 -3.97 -13.95
CA GLY A 189 -1.35 -2.79 -13.43
C GLY A 189 -0.77 -3.03 -12.04
N ASN A 190 0.48 -3.51 -11.96
CA ASN A 190 1.21 -3.66 -10.69
C ASN A 190 2.03 -2.41 -10.30
N ASP A 191 1.78 -1.26 -10.94
CA ASP A 191 2.50 -0.03 -10.62
C ASP A 191 1.96 0.64 -9.35
N SER A 192 2.84 1.42 -8.70
CA SER A 192 2.58 2.13 -7.44
C SER A 192 1.31 2.99 -7.51
N VAL A 193 1.10 3.69 -8.62
CA VAL A 193 -0.04 4.58 -8.83
C VAL A 193 -1.35 3.80 -8.86
N THR A 194 -1.39 2.71 -9.62
CA THR A 194 -2.56 1.85 -9.75
C THR A 194 -2.96 1.22 -8.42
N MET A 195 -1.97 0.77 -7.64
CA MET A 195 -2.19 0.19 -6.31
C MET A 195 -2.81 1.22 -5.35
N LYS A 196 -2.23 2.41 -5.24
CA LYS A 196 -2.75 3.48 -4.37
C LYS A 196 -4.15 3.94 -4.77
N LEU A 197 -4.43 4.09 -6.07
CA LEU A 197 -5.77 4.43 -6.55
C LEU A 197 -6.79 3.33 -6.27
N SER A 198 -6.38 2.06 -6.36
CA SER A 198 -7.24 0.92 -6.04
C SER A 198 -7.54 0.84 -4.53
N GLU A 199 -6.56 1.15 -3.68
CA GLU A 199 -6.75 1.29 -2.22
C GLU A 199 -7.73 2.43 -1.89
N CYS A 200 -7.59 3.58 -2.56
CA CYS A 200 -8.53 4.70 -2.43
C CYS A 200 -9.95 4.28 -2.83
N LEU A 201 -10.11 3.60 -3.97
CA LEU A 201 -11.41 3.08 -4.42
C LEU A 201 -12.01 2.10 -3.41
N GLN A 202 -11.20 1.18 -2.89
CA GLN A 202 -11.66 0.21 -1.89
C GLN A 202 -12.12 0.91 -0.60
N ALA A 203 -11.37 1.91 -0.13
CA ALA A 203 -11.73 2.70 1.03
C ALA A 203 -13.02 3.51 0.82
N GLN A 204 -13.18 4.14 -0.35
CA GLN A 204 -14.39 4.91 -0.66
C GLN A 204 -15.64 4.03 -0.74
N VAL A 205 -15.54 2.86 -1.38
CA VAL A 205 -16.63 1.86 -1.38
C VAL A 205 -16.99 1.47 0.06
N ARG A 206 -15.98 1.29 0.92
CA ARG A 206 -16.20 0.96 2.33
C ARG A 206 -16.99 2.01 3.09
N ILE A 207 -16.64 3.28 2.88
CA ILE A 207 -17.31 4.44 3.48
C ILE A 207 -18.79 4.51 3.05
N ASN A 208 -19.07 4.28 1.76
CA ASN A 208 -20.40 4.48 1.20
C ASN A 208 -21.40 3.34 1.50
N SER A 209 -20.94 2.08 1.62
CA SER A 209 -21.85 0.92 1.70
C SER A 209 -22.01 0.29 3.10
N GLY A 210 -21.24 0.73 4.11
CA GLY A 210 -21.30 0.14 5.46
C GLY A 210 -20.89 -1.35 5.53
N ASP A 211 -20.59 -1.87 6.71
CA ASP A 211 -19.87 -3.14 6.89
C ASP A 211 -20.52 -4.42 6.29
N LYS A 212 -21.82 -4.43 5.97
CA LYS A 212 -22.55 -5.67 5.61
C LYS A 212 -22.75 -5.94 4.12
N GLU A 213 -22.67 -4.93 3.26
CA GLU A 213 -22.85 -5.08 1.79
C GLU A 213 -21.50 -4.97 1.02
N ASN A 214 -20.44 -4.62 1.75
CA ASN A 214 -19.17 -4.11 1.26
C ASN A 214 -18.24 -5.09 0.55
N SER A 215 -18.33 -6.39 0.84
CA SER A 215 -17.24 -7.31 0.43
C SER A 215 -17.11 -7.49 -1.08
N ASN A 216 -18.17 -7.23 -1.86
CA ASN A 216 -18.22 -7.64 -3.26
C ASN A 216 -18.37 -6.48 -4.26
N LYS A 217 -18.73 -5.25 -3.83
CA LYS A 217 -18.91 -4.12 -4.77
C LYS A 217 -17.58 -3.74 -5.42
N PHE A 218 -16.53 -3.54 -4.63
CA PHE A 218 -15.18 -3.26 -5.12
C PHE A 218 -14.69 -4.33 -6.12
N THR A 219 -14.83 -5.61 -5.75
CA THR A 219 -14.45 -6.73 -6.61
C THR A 219 -15.24 -6.74 -7.91
N ARG A 220 -16.56 -6.50 -7.87
CA ARG A 220 -17.39 -6.37 -9.08
C ARG A 220 -16.92 -5.22 -9.96
N MET A 221 -16.59 -4.06 -9.40
CA MET A 221 -16.06 -2.91 -10.15
C MET A 221 -14.79 -3.27 -10.91
N LEU A 222 -13.83 -3.93 -10.25
CA LEU A 222 -12.59 -4.37 -10.90
C LEU A 222 -12.83 -5.39 -12.02
N PHE A 223 -13.77 -6.32 -11.82
CA PHE A 223 -14.14 -7.30 -12.84
C PHE A 223 -14.82 -6.69 -14.08
N LYS A 224 -15.30 -5.44 -14.01
CA LYS A 224 -15.82 -4.72 -15.17
C LYS A 224 -14.76 -3.98 -15.97
N LEU A 225 -13.57 -3.73 -15.42
CA LEU A 225 -12.50 -2.99 -16.12
C LEU A 225 -12.16 -3.59 -17.50
N PRO A 226 -12.08 -4.92 -17.69
CA PRO A 226 -11.82 -5.48 -19.03
C PRO A 226 -12.90 -5.16 -20.08
N LEU A 227 -14.13 -4.85 -19.67
CA LEU A 227 -15.20 -4.45 -20.59
C LEU A 227 -14.99 -3.07 -21.21
N LEU A 228 -14.05 -2.30 -20.66
CA LEU A 228 -13.73 -0.95 -21.13
C LEU A 228 -12.73 -0.99 -22.30
N ASP A 229 -12.11 -2.15 -22.52
CA ASP A 229 -11.10 -2.39 -23.55
C ASP A 229 -11.69 -3.02 -24.83
N ASP A 230 -12.90 -3.61 -24.75
CA ASP A 230 -13.71 -4.19 -25.85
C ASP A 230 -14.31 -3.09 -26.74
#